data_AF-A0A6M3LV83-F1
#
_entry.id   AF-A0A6M3LV83-F1
#
_cell.length_a   1.000
_cell.length_b   1.000
_cell.length_c   1.000
_cell.angle_alpha   90.00
_cell.angle_beta   90.00
_cell.angle_gamma   90.00
#
_symmetry.space_group_name_H-M   'P 1'
#
loop_
_entity.id
_entity.type
_entity.pdbx_description
1 polymer ?
#
loop_
_entity_poly.entity_id
_entity_poly.type
_entity_poly.pdbx_seq_one_letter_code
_entity_poly.pdbx_strand_id
1 'polypeptide(L)'
;MTNVLQFPTLTGKASRDATRAARGRCAIIQFPSIAVNEGRAIDTAAADADIETMMKLALHGRSTDARNRAGIWLEEVFNVRVM
;
A
#
# COMPACT_ATOMS: atom_id res chain seq x y z
N MET A 1 8.07 -1.93 10.11
CA MET A 1 7.10 -2.43 11.11
C MET A 1 5.90 -2.97 10.34
N THR A 2 5.65 -4.28 10.38
CA THR A 2 4.65 -4.96 9.54
C THR A 2 3.37 -5.14 10.35
N ASN A 3 2.24 -4.65 9.85
CA ASN A 3 0.95 -4.77 10.53
C ASN A 3 0.36 -6.17 10.28
N VAL A 4 0.41 -7.04 11.29
CA VAL A 4 -0.15 -8.40 11.23
C VAL A 4 -1.32 -8.49 12.21
N LEU A 5 -2.49 -8.90 11.71
CA LEU A 5 -3.62 -9.31 12.53
C LEU A 5 -3.66 -10.84 12.58
N GLN A 6 -3.49 -11.42 13.77
CA GLN A 6 -3.55 -12.86 14.00
C GLN A 6 -4.91 -13.22 14.61
N PHE A 7 -5.70 -14.05 13.93
CA PHE A 7 -6.99 -14.54 14.44
C PHE A 7 -6.83 -15.91 15.11
N PRO A 8 -7.45 -16.16 16.28
CA PRO A 8 -7.54 -17.49 16.85
C PRO A 8 -8.56 -18.35 16.08
N THR A 9 -8.15 -19.56 15.69
CA THR A 9 -8.99 -20.52 14.98
C THR A 9 -10.17 -20.97 15.86
N LEU A 10 -11.39 -20.55 15.54
CA LEU A 10 -12.61 -21.08 16.16
C LEU A 10 -12.89 -22.47 15.60
N THR A 11 -12.79 -23.48 16.47
CA THR A 11 -13.06 -24.89 16.18
C THR A 11 -14.57 -25.15 16.14
N GLY A 12 -15.20 -24.85 15.00
CA GLY A 12 -16.57 -25.29 14.68
C GLY A 12 -16.57 -26.66 14.00
N LYS A 13 -17.28 -27.63 14.57
CA LYS A 13 -17.37 -29.03 14.10
C LYS A 13 -18.01 -29.18 12.71
N ALA A 14 -17.49 -30.18 11.99
CA ALA A 14 -18.11 -31.02 10.96
C ALA A 14 -18.12 -30.53 9.50
N SER A 15 -17.14 -31.00 8.72
CA SER A 15 -17.41 -31.90 7.59
C SER A 15 -16.20 -32.80 7.34
N ARG A 16 -16.42 -34.11 7.42
CA ARG A 16 -15.43 -35.17 7.24
C ARG A 16 -15.17 -35.32 5.75
N ASP A 17 -14.04 -34.81 5.22
CA ASP A 17 -13.35 -35.38 4.03
C ASP A 17 -12.06 -34.65 3.55
N ALA A 18 -11.34 -33.93 4.41
CA ALA A 18 -10.03 -33.34 4.03
C ALA A 18 -8.88 -33.68 4.99
N THR A 19 -9.05 -34.72 5.82
CA THR A 19 -8.08 -35.12 6.85
C THR A 19 -6.98 -36.01 6.28
N ARG A 20 -6.01 -35.43 5.56
CA ARG A 20 -4.63 -35.97 5.63
C ARG A 20 -3.45 -35.02 5.40
N ALA A 21 -3.60 -33.70 5.24
CA ALA A 21 -2.39 -32.88 4.99
C ALA A 21 -2.38 -31.40 5.44
N ALA A 22 -3.35 -30.89 6.20
CA ALA A 22 -3.36 -29.47 6.56
C ALA A 22 -3.48 -29.26 8.08
N ARG A 23 -2.54 -29.83 8.85
CA ARG A 23 -2.34 -29.43 10.26
C ARG A 23 -1.68 -28.05 10.29
N GLY A 24 -2.40 -27.05 10.80
CA GLY A 24 -1.83 -25.93 11.55
C GLY A 24 -1.10 -24.81 10.80
N ARG A 25 -1.56 -24.38 9.62
CA ARG A 25 -1.03 -23.14 9.03
C ARG A 25 -1.89 -21.95 9.48
N CYS A 26 -1.34 -21.14 10.39
CA CYS A 26 -1.84 -19.79 10.64
C CYS A 26 -1.87 -19.05 9.30
N ALA A 27 -3.05 -18.68 8.81
CA ALA A 27 -3.17 -17.87 7.61
C ALA A 27 -2.72 -16.44 7.95
N ILE A 28 -1.46 -16.09 7.64
CA ILE A 28 -0.96 -14.72 7.77
C ILE A 28 -1.45 -13.95 6.55
N ILE A 29 -2.43 -13.07 6.75
CA ILE A 29 -2.83 -12.10 5.74
C ILE A 29 -1.85 -10.93 5.84
N GLN A 30 -0.97 -10.79 4.86
CA GLN A 30 -0.05 -9.66 4.78
C GLN A 30 -0.77 -8.46 4.19
N PHE A 31 -0.86 -7.38 4.96
CA PHE A 31 -1.33 -6.09 4.46
C PHE A 31 -0.15 -5.27 3.96
N PRO A 32 -0.23 -4.68 2.75
CA PRO A 32 0.80 -3.79 2.26
C PRO A 32 0.94 -2.59 3.20
N SER A 33 2.18 -2.15 3.41
CA SER A 33 2.43 -0.98 4.25
C SER A 33 1.90 0.28 3.58
N ILE A 34 1.60 1.29 4.40
CA ILE A 34 1.16 2.60 3.90
C ILE A 34 2.18 3.19 2.93
N ALA A 35 3.47 3.04 3.21
CA ALA A 35 4.55 3.49 2.33
C ALA A 35 4.53 2.79 0.96
N VAL A 36 4.23 1.49 0.92
CA VAL A 36 4.13 0.75 -0.35
C VAL A 36 2.90 1.19 -1.14
N ASN A 37 1.76 1.41 -0.47
CA ASN A 37 0.55 1.87 -1.14
C ASN A 37 0.70 3.29 -1.69
N GLU A 38 1.26 4.21 -0.90
CA GLU A 38 1.50 5.59 -1.34
C GLU A 38 2.57 5.65 -2.42
N GLY A 39 3.61 4.82 -2.36
CA GLY A 39 4.60 4.69 -3.44
C GLY A 39 3.97 4.27 -4.76
N ARG A 40 3.09 3.25 -4.75
CA ARG A 40 2.34 2.85 -5.94
C ARG A 40 1.42 3.95 -6.45
N ALA A 41 0.77 4.70 -5.54
CA ALA A 41 -0.10 5.81 -5.92
C ALA A 41 0.68 6.93 -6.64
N ILE A 42 1.92 7.22 -6.19
CA ILE A 42 2.81 8.16 -6.88
C ILE A 42 3.16 7.64 -8.28
N ASP A 43 3.56 6.38 -8.39
CA ASP A 43 3.99 5.81 -9.68
C ASP A 43 2.83 5.85 -10.71
N THR A 44 1.60 5.53 -10.29
CA THR A 44 0.41 5.66 -11.14
C THR A 44 0.10 7.12 -11.48
N ALA A 45 0.07 8.02 -10.50
CA ALA A 45 -0.27 9.42 -10.73
C ALA A 45 0.75 10.12 -11.63
N ALA A 46 2.04 9.77 -11.52
CA ALA A 46 3.08 10.28 -12.40
C ALA A 46 2.92 9.78 -13.84
N ALA A 47 2.53 8.51 -14.04
CA ALA A 47 2.27 7.94 -15.36
C ALA A 47 1.06 8.59 -16.05
N ASP A 48 0.02 8.89 -15.27
CA ASP A 48 -1.21 9.52 -15.77
C ASP A 48 -1.12 11.06 -15.82
N ALA A 49 0.01 11.64 -15.39
CA ALA A 49 0.20 13.08 -15.21
C ALA A 49 -0.89 13.75 -14.34
N ASP A 50 -1.41 13.02 -13.35
CA ASP A 50 -2.43 13.49 -12.42
C ASP A 50 -1.81 14.39 -11.34
N ILE A 51 -1.80 15.69 -11.63
CA ILE A 51 -1.27 16.73 -10.75
C ILE A 51 -2.06 16.81 -9.44
N GLU A 52 -3.39 16.63 -9.47
CA GLU A 52 -4.22 16.77 -8.27
C GLU A 52 -3.89 15.69 -7.25
N THR A 53 -3.75 14.45 -7.71
CA THR A 53 -3.35 13.33 -6.84
C THR A 53 -1.93 13.52 -6.32
N MET A 54 -1.00 14.01 -7.15
CA MET A 54 0.36 14.32 -6.70
C MET A 54 0.40 15.42 -5.63
N MET A 55 -0.39 16.49 -5.77
CA MET A 55 -0.51 17.54 -4.75
C MET A 55 -1.09 17.00 -3.44
N LYS A 56 -2.12 16.15 -3.51
CA LYS A 56 -2.69 15.49 -2.32
C LYS A 56 -1.64 14.62 -1.61
N LEU A 57 -0.84 13.87 -2.36
CA LEU A 57 0.22 13.03 -1.79
C LEU A 57 1.36 13.86 -1.20
N ALA A 58 1.73 14.98 -1.82
CA ALA A 58 2.76 15.89 -1.30
C ALA A 58 2.36 16.55 0.03
N LEU A 59 1.09 16.97 0.18
CA LEU A 59 0.62 17.69 1.37
C LEU A 59 0.11 16.75 2.47
N HIS A 60 -0.56 15.66 2.10
CA HIS A 60 -1.30 14.79 3.02
C HIS A 60 -0.81 13.34 3.05
N GLY A 61 0.25 13.01 2.29
CA GLY A 61 0.87 11.69 2.33
C GLY A 61 1.33 11.33 3.74
N ARG A 62 1.02 10.11 4.19
CA ARG A 62 1.39 9.65 5.54
C ARG A 62 2.84 9.20 5.60
N SER A 63 3.41 8.79 4.47
CA SER A 63 4.83 8.52 4.31
C SER A 63 5.58 9.81 3.98
N THR A 64 6.61 10.12 4.77
CA THR A 64 7.53 11.23 4.48
C THR A 64 8.23 11.03 3.12
N ASP A 65 8.56 9.79 2.77
CA ASP A 65 9.14 9.46 1.47
C ASP A 65 8.18 9.78 0.33
N ALA A 66 6.89 9.45 0.49
CA ALA A 66 5.87 9.74 -0.51
C ALA A 66 5.69 11.26 -0.70
N ARG A 67 5.64 12.01 0.40
CA ARG A 67 5.54 13.48 0.36
C ARG A 67 6.71 14.11 -0.39
N ASN A 68 7.94 13.69 -0.07
CA ASN A 68 9.14 14.20 -0.71
C ASN A 68 9.19 13.87 -2.20
N ARG A 69 8.90 12.62 -2.58
CA ARG A 69 8.86 12.20 -3.99
C ARG A 69 7.80 12.96 -4.79
N ALA A 70 6.61 13.13 -4.23
CA ALA A 70 5.55 13.89 -4.88
C ALA A 70 5.90 15.39 -5.03
N GLY A 71 6.55 15.99 -4.02
CA GLY A 71 7.04 17.36 -4.07
C GLY A 71 8.07 17.59 -5.17
N ILE A 72 9.10 16.74 -5.25
CA ILE A 72 10.15 16.82 -6.28
C ILE A 72 9.53 16.74 -7.69
N TRP A 73 8.62 15.77 -7.90
CA TRP A 73 7.96 15.64 -9.20
C TRP A 73 7.15 16.89 -9.58
N LEU A 74 6.44 17.50 -8.62
CA LEU A 74 5.70 18.74 -8.88
C LEU A 74 6.64 19.88 -9.25
N GLU A 75 7.76 20.03 -8.54
CA GLU A 75 8.78 21.05 -8.87
C GLU A 75 9.34 20.85 -10.29
N GLU A 76 9.65 19.61 -10.67
CA GLU A 76 10.12 19.29 -12.02
C GLU A 76 9.08 19.65 -13.09
N VAL A 77 7.81 19.29 -12.87
CA VAL A 77 6.71 19.60 -13.81
C VAL A 77 6.48 21.09 -13.92
N PHE A 78 6.53 21.85 -12.82
CA PHE A 78 6.39 23.30 -12.85
C PHE A 78 7.57 23.98 -13.55
N ASN A 79 8.80 23.52 -13.31
CA ASN A 79 9.99 24.06 -13.97
C ASN A 79 9.94 23.87 -15.49
N VAL A 80 9.42 22.74 -15.97
CA VAL A 80 9.23 22.49 -17.42
C VAL A 80 8.13 23.37 -18.02
N ARG A 81 7.10 23.75 -17.26
CA ARG A 81 5.97 24.55 -17.76
C ARG A 81 6.20 26.06 -17.75
N VAL A 82 7.12 26.55 -16.91
CA VAL A 82 7.41 27.97 -16.75
C VAL A 82 8.55 28.45 -17.67
N MET A 83 9.37 27.52 -18.18
CA MET A 83 10.31 27.76 -19.28
C MET A 83 9.62 27.73 -20.65
#